data_AF-A0A9D4SJP2-F1
#
_entry.id   AF-A0A9D4SJP2-F1
#
_cell.length_a   1.000
_cell.length_b   1.000
_cell.length_c   1.000
_cell.angle_alpha   90.00
_cell.angle_beta   90.00
_cell.angle_gamma   90.00
#
_symmetry.space_group_name_H-M   'P 1'
#
loop_
_entity.id
_entity.type
_entity.pdbx_description
1 polymer ?
#
loop_
_entity_poly.entity_id
_entity_poly.type
_entity_poly.pdbx_seq_one_letter_code
_entity_poly.pdbx_strand_id
1 'polypeptide(L)'
;MLCNHNRQQMHLTSEMYKRHENMIQEERDRRIIELKNQLKQSEKEMNMIRDKYNERLVKIEEEYRKDNEHIQEQYDTTTRRMIEEHEMELKRLEQRLSTETESSLQTSSDLVHNQTKSVTELMAKWEESAYKIEKLQRSVIAKQEEISRLQTMNNSDDVLANKVTEIDERWKIFLNDMQQQRNDLETMIRVEHEKYFNDEQSRMKVCEEKMNQERKELESMKEKFAEEVREWRQRESVDAQQLMDERKKLKEEITLFEERRLLLEQLYDERKKMLDNEQERISKQSEEILQKQTELDQKESQSLKSSLNLEQQQQQLQMKKRQFDHEKQQMTMLGKTLEQRAEELEKLSQMALKEKMDVVTAMDEIERLRSELKKETVDLEKSKNESQIYHERLAMDRNQLEQQYKLLRELRDSIVCNLCGQIMNLGGNAQSSWTTMMTTKSTGQQDIGSGFIYSLINGGYMMRQQYQPMNAENVDKNNNKIQRLNPPWNSFRASKTADNPSTNLDDDKTLLLWQLASQQDSAALAEETRFLKILMNSHQSKSKPL
;
A
#
# COMPACT_ATOMS: atom_id res chain seq x y z
N MET A 1 27.47 -31.51 -41.39
CA MET A 1 27.43 -31.92 -39.97
C MET A 1 27.17 -30.75 -39.02
N LEU A 2 28.04 -29.72 -38.98
CA LEU A 2 27.96 -28.55 -38.07
C LEU A 2 26.54 -28.02 -37.75
N CYS A 3 25.68 -27.80 -38.74
CA CYS A 3 24.33 -27.27 -38.52
C CYS A 3 23.46 -28.13 -37.58
N ASN A 4 23.61 -29.46 -37.60
CA ASN A 4 22.87 -30.33 -36.67
C ASN A 4 23.39 -30.21 -35.24
N HIS A 5 24.71 -30.04 -35.06
CA HIS A 5 25.30 -29.89 -33.73
C HIS A 5 24.84 -28.59 -33.06
N ASN A 6 24.88 -27.46 -33.77
CA ASN A 6 24.34 -26.20 -33.24
C ASN A 6 22.83 -26.30 -32.95
N ARG A 7 22.06 -27.03 -33.77
CA ARG A 7 20.62 -27.23 -33.54
C ARG A 7 20.34 -28.08 -32.29
N GLN A 8 21.17 -29.09 -32.02
CA GLN A 8 21.11 -29.89 -30.79
C GLN A 8 21.53 -29.08 -29.55
N GLN A 9 22.62 -28.29 -29.63
CA GLN A 9 23.02 -27.39 -28.54
C GLN A 9 21.92 -26.37 -28.20
N MET A 10 21.31 -25.74 -29.21
CA MET A 10 20.18 -24.80 -29.02
C MET A 10 18.94 -25.46 -28.42
N HIS A 11 18.69 -26.74 -28.69
CA HIS A 11 17.58 -27.48 -28.07
C HIS A 11 17.88 -27.78 -26.59
N LEU A 12 19.10 -28.21 -26.28
CA LEU A 12 19.58 -28.46 -24.92
C LEU A 12 19.56 -27.20 -24.05
N THR A 13 19.98 -26.04 -24.57
CA THR A 13 19.87 -24.77 -23.84
C THR A 13 18.42 -24.31 -23.70
N SER A 14 17.57 -24.46 -24.73
CA SER A 14 16.14 -24.15 -24.60
C SER A 14 15.42 -25.02 -23.56
N GLU A 15 15.73 -26.31 -23.47
CA GLU A 15 15.22 -27.17 -22.41
C GLU A 15 15.76 -26.79 -21.02
N MET A 16 17.05 -26.45 -20.91
CA MET A 16 17.63 -25.94 -19.66
C MET A 16 16.89 -24.69 -19.18
N TYR A 17 16.61 -23.72 -20.06
CA TYR A 17 15.85 -22.53 -19.69
C TYR A 17 14.42 -22.86 -19.25
N LYS A 18 13.69 -23.72 -19.99
CA LYS A 18 12.34 -24.15 -19.59
C LYS A 18 12.32 -24.87 -18.23
N ARG A 19 13.34 -25.66 -17.90
CA ARG A 19 13.45 -26.31 -16.57
C ARG A 19 13.70 -25.29 -15.46
N HIS A 20 14.50 -24.25 -15.69
CA HIS A 20 14.69 -23.17 -14.73
C HIS A 20 13.44 -22.28 -14.59
N GLU A 21 12.76 -21.98 -15.69
CA GLU A 21 11.50 -21.23 -15.70
C GLU A 21 10.41 -21.96 -14.89
N ASN A 22 10.24 -23.26 -15.12
CA ASN A 22 9.36 -24.11 -14.31
C ASN A 22 9.77 -24.13 -12.83
N MET A 23 11.06 -24.29 -12.52
CA MET A 23 11.56 -24.30 -11.14
C MET A 23 11.27 -22.97 -10.41
N ILE A 24 11.47 -21.83 -11.08
CA ILE A 24 11.17 -20.50 -10.56
C ILE A 24 9.66 -20.33 -10.35
N GLN A 25 8.84 -20.86 -11.26
CA GLN A 25 7.38 -20.80 -11.13
C GLN A 25 6.87 -21.68 -9.98
N GLU A 26 7.35 -22.91 -9.86
CA GLU A 26 7.07 -23.78 -8.71
C GLU A 26 7.46 -23.13 -7.38
N GLU A 27 8.61 -22.46 -7.31
CA GLU A 27 9.06 -21.81 -6.09
C GLU A 27 8.22 -20.56 -5.73
N ARG A 28 7.80 -19.79 -6.75
CA ARG A 28 6.82 -18.71 -6.58
C ARG A 28 5.49 -19.24 -6.05
N ASP A 29 4.97 -20.32 -6.64
CA ASP A 29 3.70 -20.91 -6.24
C ASP A 29 3.78 -21.54 -4.84
N ARG A 30 4.90 -22.20 -4.49
CA ARG A 30 5.20 -22.64 -3.11
C ARG A 30 5.17 -21.46 -2.14
N ARG A 31 5.88 -20.36 -2.44
CA ARG A 31 5.93 -19.19 -1.55
C ARG A 31 4.59 -18.46 -1.43
N ILE A 32 3.78 -18.41 -2.50
CA ILE A 32 2.42 -17.87 -2.49
C ILE A 32 1.50 -18.72 -1.58
N ILE A 33 1.63 -20.05 -1.60
CA ILE A 33 0.89 -20.95 -0.71
C ILE A 33 1.32 -20.75 0.75
N GLU A 34 2.62 -20.65 1.01
CA GLU A 34 3.18 -20.41 2.35
C GLU A 34 2.66 -19.08 2.94
N LEU A 35 2.75 -17.98 2.19
CA LEU A 35 2.26 -16.66 2.61
C LEU A 35 0.74 -16.65 2.83
N LYS A 36 -0.04 -17.35 2.00
CA LYS A 36 -1.50 -17.53 2.22
C LYS A 36 -1.82 -18.32 3.49
N ASN A 37 -0.97 -19.27 3.88
CA ASN A 37 -1.14 -20.02 5.11
C ASN A 37 -0.74 -19.19 6.35
N GLN A 38 0.33 -18.39 6.26
CA GLN A 38 0.74 -17.43 7.29
C GLN A 38 -0.35 -16.37 7.53
N LEU A 39 -0.91 -15.80 6.46
CA LEU A 39 -2.02 -14.84 6.56
C LEU A 39 -3.24 -15.46 7.27
N LYS A 40 -3.69 -16.65 6.84
CA LYS A 40 -4.80 -17.37 7.48
C LYS A 40 -4.55 -17.72 8.95
N GLN A 41 -3.29 -17.92 9.35
CA GLN A 41 -2.94 -18.16 10.74
C GLN A 41 -3.01 -16.85 11.55
N SER A 42 -2.48 -15.75 11.02
CA SER A 42 -2.58 -14.42 11.62
C SER A 42 -4.03 -13.95 11.76
N GLU A 43 -4.90 -14.24 10.80
CA GLU A 43 -6.35 -13.95 10.86
C GLU A 43 -7.03 -14.69 12.01
N LYS A 44 -6.71 -15.99 12.20
CA LYS A 44 -7.23 -16.79 13.33
C LYS A 44 -6.75 -16.27 14.67
N GLU A 45 -5.48 -15.92 14.77
CA GLU A 45 -4.89 -15.40 16.01
C GLU A 45 -5.48 -14.03 16.37
N MET A 46 -5.65 -13.14 15.38
CA MET A 46 -6.34 -11.85 15.57
C MET A 46 -7.79 -12.03 16.03
N ASN A 47 -8.53 -12.97 15.42
CA ASN A 47 -9.91 -13.27 15.84
C ASN A 47 -9.95 -13.85 17.27
N MET A 48 -9.09 -14.82 17.60
CA MET A 48 -8.99 -15.36 18.96
C MET A 48 -8.64 -14.28 20.02
N ILE A 49 -7.81 -13.29 19.65
CA ILE A 49 -7.50 -12.15 20.53
C ILE A 49 -8.74 -11.26 20.70
N ARG A 50 -9.48 -10.96 19.62
CA ARG A 50 -10.74 -10.20 19.67
C ARG A 50 -11.80 -10.90 20.52
N ASP A 51 -11.96 -12.21 20.36
CA ASP A 51 -12.94 -13.00 21.12
C ASP A 51 -12.62 -12.99 22.63
N LYS A 52 -11.33 -13.16 23.00
CA LYS A 52 -10.87 -13.05 24.39
C LYS A 52 -10.98 -11.63 24.96
N TYR A 53 -10.86 -10.60 24.13
CA TYR A 53 -11.09 -9.21 24.55
C TYR A 53 -12.58 -8.98 24.85
N ASN A 54 -13.47 -9.42 23.94
CA ASN A 54 -14.92 -9.31 24.11
C ASN A 54 -15.41 -10.11 25.32
N GLU A 55 -14.90 -11.33 25.54
CA GLU A 55 -15.23 -12.16 26.71
C GLU A 55 -14.84 -11.46 28.03
N ARG A 56 -13.70 -10.77 28.05
CA ARG A 56 -13.27 -9.96 29.21
C ARG A 56 -14.12 -8.72 29.41
N LEU A 57 -14.48 -8.02 28.33
CA LEU A 57 -15.32 -6.83 28.39
C LEU A 57 -16.69 -7.18 29.00
N VAL A 58 -17.35 -8.24 28.49
CA VAL A 58 -18.64 -8.72 29.02
C VAL A 58 -18.53 -9.15 30.49
N LYS A 59 -17.42 -9.77 30.91
CA LYS A 59 -17.19 -10.11 32.33
C LYS A 59 -17.06 -8.87 33.23
N ILE A 60 -16.32 -7.86 32.77
CA ILE A 60 -16.16 -6.59 33.49
C ILE A 60 -17.50 -5.83 33.58
N GLU A 61 -18.30 -5.82 32.50
CA GLU A 61 -19.66 -5.24 32.50
C GLU A 61 -20.62 -5.99 33.44
N GLU A 62 -20.53 -7.32 33.49
CA GLU A 62 -21.31 -8.20 34.38
C GLU A 62 -20.90 -8.05 35.86
N GLU A 63 -19.62 -7.81 36.14
CA GLU A 63 -19.09 -7.49 37.47
C GLU A 63 -19.55 -6.09 37.92
N TYR A 64 -19.33 -5.05 37.10
CA TYR A 64 -19.81 -3.69 37.40
C TYR A 64 -21.32 -3.59 37.60
N ARG A 65 -22.12 -4.40 36.89
CA ARG A 65 -23.58 -4.40 37.11
C ARG A 65 -23.94 -4.97 38.49
N LYS A 66 -23.31 -6.07 38.92
CA LYS A 66 -23.52 -6.67 40.24
C LYS A 66 -23.06 -5.80 41.38
N ASP A 67 -21.93 -5.11 41.21
CA ASP A 67 -21.44 -4.17 42.22
C ASP A 67 -22.41 -3.00 42.39
N ASN A 68 -22.96 -2.45 41.29
CA ASN A 68 -24.02 -1.42 41.36
C ASN A 68 -25.32 -1.96 41.98
N GLU A 69 -25.77 -3.16 41.60
CA GLU A 69 -26.94 -3.83 42.19
C GLU A 69 -26.76 -3.96 43.72
N HIS A 70 -25.60 -4.45 44.18
CA HIS A 70 -25.30 -4.62 45.60
C HIS A 70 -25.15 -3.30 46.37
N ILE A 71 -24.51 -2.29 45.77
CA ILE A 71 -24.40 -0.94 46.35
C ILE A 71 -25.80 -0.31 46.50
N GLN A 72 -26.69 -0.48 45.52
CA GLN A 72 -28.07 0.00 45.62
C GLN A 72 -28.84 -0.72 46.75
N GLU A 73 -28.69 -2.05 46.89
CA GLU A 73 -29.27 -2.80 48.02
C GLU A 73 -28.75 -2.30 49.38
N GLN A 74 -27.46 -2.00 49.50
CA GLN A 74 -26.88 -1.42 50.73
C GLN A 74 -27.46 -0.03 51.04
N TYR A 75 -27.61 0.84 50.04
CA TYR A 75 -28.24 2.15 50.23
C TYR A 75 -29.72 2.03 50.61
N ASP A 76 -30.50 1.19 49.92
CA ASP A 76 -31.92 1.02 50.18
C ASP A 76 -32.19 0.40 51.57
N THR A 77 -31.39 -0.59 51.98
CA THR A 77 -31.52 -1.22 53.31
C THR A 77 -31.06 -0.29 54.44
N THR A 78 -30.00 0.49 54.24
CA THR A 78 -29.54 1.49 55.23
C THR A 78 -30.53 2.64 55.36
N THR A 79 -31.07 3.14 54.23
CA THR A 79 -32.10 4.18 54.21
C THR A 79 -33.37 3.71 54.90
N ARG A 80 -33.82 2.48 54.65
CA ARG A 80 -34.98 1.88 55.33
C ARG A 80 -34.78 1.77 56.83
N ARG A 81 -33.60 1.32 57.28
CA ARG A 81 -33.27 1.25 58.72
C ARG A 81 -33.33 2.62 59.39
N MET A 82 -32.77 3.66 58.77
CA MET A 82 -32.84 5.03 59.32
C MET A 82 -34.29 5.54 59.40
N ILE A 83 -35.14 5.22 58.41
CA ILE A 83 -36.57 5.54 58.46
C ILE A 83 -37.28 4.79 59.60
N GLU A 84 -37.02 3.50 59.76
CA GLU A 84 -37.59 2.67 60.85
C GLU A 84 -37.14 3.16 62.24
N GLU A 85 -35.88 3.56 62.40
CA GLU A 85 -35.33 4.14 63.63
C GLU A 85 -35.97 5.51 63.94
N HIS A 86 -36.12 6.39 62.95
CA HIS A 86 -36.80 7.68 63.11
C HIS A 86 -38.30 7.51 63.41
N GLU A 87 -39.00 6.57 62.76
CA GLU A 87 -40.39 6.25 63.08
C GLU A 87 -40.56 5.71 64.51
N MET A 88 -39.63 4.89 65.00
CA MET A 88 -39.67 4.39 66.38
C MET A 88 -39.43 5.51 67.40
N GLU A 89 -38.49 6.43 67.14
CA GLU A 89 -38.25 7.55 68.07
C GLU A 89 -39.38 8.58 68.04
N LEU A 90 -40.00 8.86 66.87
CA LEU A 90 -41.22 9.66 66.77
C LEU A 90 -42.34 9.07 67.65
N LYS A 91 -42.62 7.76 67.53
CA LYS A 91 -43.64 7.07 68.34
C LYS A 91 -43.32 7.12 69.85
N ARG A 92 -42.04 7.09 70.25
CA ARG A 92 -41.62 7.29 71.65
C ARG A 92 -41.83 8.73 72.13
N LEU A 93 -41.56 9.73 71.29
CA LEU A 93 -41.78 11.14 71.61
C LEU A 93 -43.28 11.47 71.72
N GLU A 94 -44.10 10.93 70.83
CA GLU A 94 -45.58 11.01 70.91
C GLU A 94 -46.10 10.38 72.21
N GLN A 95 -45.62 9.18 72.57
CA GLN A 95 -45.99 8.53 73.84
C GLN A 95 -45.56 9.35 75.07
N ARG A 96 -44.34 9.88 75.10
CA ARG A 96 -43.87 10.77 76.18
C ARG A 96 -44.78 11.98 76.32
N LEU A 97 -45.09 12.66 75.22
CA LEU A 97 -45.94 13.84 75.20
C LEU A 97 -47.39 13.53 75.63
N SER A 98 -47.93 12.35 75.29
CA SER A 98 -49.22 11.89 75.86
C SER A 98 -49.12 11.75 77.38
N THR A 99 -48.13 11.02 77.89
CA THR A 99 -47.98 10.81 79.34
C THR A 99 -47.70 12.10 80.13
N GLU A 100 -47.00 13.06 79.53
CA GLU A 100 -46.74 14.37 80.13
C GLU A 100 -47.99 15.25 80.14
N THR A 101 -48.79 15.25 79.06
CA THR A 101 -50.08 15.97 79.05
C THR A 101 -51.11 15.33 79.97
N GLU A 102 -51.16 14.00 80.09
CA GLU A 102 -51.96 13.27 81.09
C GLU A 102 -51.52 13.60 82.53
N SER A 103 -50.21 13.64 82.81
CA SER A 103 -49.69 14.02 84.13
C SER A 103 -49.98 15.49 84.48
N SER A 104 -49.88 16.39 83.49
CA SER A 104 -50.26 17.80 83.62
C SER A 104 -51.77 17.98 83.86
N LEU A 105 -52.61 17.19 83.19
CA LEU A 105 -54.06 17.17 83.42
C LEU A 105 -54.40 16.63 84.82
N GLN A 106 -53.74 15.56 85.26
CA GLN A 106 -53.96 14.97 86.59
C GLN A 106 -53.55 15.94 87.70
N THR A 107 -52.34 16.53 87.64
CA THR A 107 -51.88 17.51 88.64
C THR A 107 -52.73 18.78 88.66
N SER A 108 -53.24 19.23 87.52
CA SER A 108 -54.24 20.30 87.44
C SER A 108 -55.57 19.91 88.10
N SER A 109 -56.05 18.69 87.85
CA SER A 109 -57.26 18.12 88.48
C SER A 109 -57.12 18.01 90.00
N ASP A 110 -55.99 17.51 90.50
CA ASP A 110 -55.68 17.41 91.93
C ASP A 110 -55.59 18.80 92.59
N LEU A 111 -55.01 19.79 91.90
CA LEU A 111 -55.00 21.18 92.37
C LEU A 111 -56.42 21.76 92.48
N VAL A 112 -57.26 21.57 91.45
CA VAL A 112 -58.67 22.00 91.46
C VAL A 112 -59.44 21.30 92.57
N HIS A 113 -59.25 19.99 92.76
CA HIS A 113 -59.91 19.24 93.83
C HIS A 113 -59.53 19.76 95.23
N ASN A 114 -58.25 20.02 95.47
CA ASN A 114 -57.77 20.60 96.73
C ASN A 114 -58.30 22.03 96.95
N GLN A 115 -58.37 22.86 95.90
CA GLN A 115 -59.01 24.18 95.97
C GLN A 115 -60.50 24.07 96.30
N THR A 116 -61.25 23.20 95.61
CA THR A 116 -62.67 22.95 95.88
C THR A 116 -62.88 22.50 97.33
N LYS A 117 -62.10 21.53 97.83
CA LYS A 117 -62.16 21.08 99.21
C LYS A 117 -61.92 22.23 100.20
N SER A 118 -60.90 23.06 99.98
CA SER A 118 -60.63 24.23 100.82
C SER A 118 -61.78 25.25 100.81
N VAL A 119 -62.48 25.41 99.69
CA VAL A 119 -63.68 26.27 99.60
C VAL A 119 -64.86 25.65 100.34
N THR A 120 -65.10 24.34 100.22
CA THR A 120 -66.14 23.63 100.99
C THR A 120 -65.90 23.70 102.49
N GLU A 121 -64.65 23.53 102.95
CA GLU A 121 -64.28 23.68 104.36
C GLU A 121 -64.47 25.13 104.86
N LEU A 122 -64.23 26.13 104.01
CA LEU A 122 -64.52 27.53 104.32
C LEU A 122 -66.04 27.78 104.42
N MET A 123 -66.84 27.25 103.49
CA MET A 123 -68.30 27.34 103.54
C MET A 123 -68.87 26.71 104.82
N ALA A 124 -68.43 25.49 105.17
CA ALA A 124 -68.86 24.84 106.41
C ALA A 124 -68.52 25.65 107.68
N LYS A 125 -67.34 26.28 107.72
CA LYS A 125 -66.95 27.19 108.83
C LYS A 125 -67.79 28.47 108.85
N TRP A 126 -68.20 28.99 107.69
CA TRP A 126 -69.13 30.12 107.60
C TRP A 126 -70.54 29.76 108.05
N GLU A 127 -71.06 28.60 107.65
CA GLU A 127 -72.36 28.08 108.09
C GLU A 127 -72.40 27.82 109.60
N GLU A 128 -71.35 27.20 110.16
CA GLU A 128 -71.23 26.99 111.61
C GLU A 128 -71.15 28.32 112.38
N SER A 129 -70.45 29.33 111.82
CA SER A 129 -70.38 30.68 112.39
C SER A 129 -71.74 31.39 112.34
N ALA A 130 -72.45 31.30 111.21
CA ALA A 130 -73.81 31.85 111.07
C ALA A 130 -74.79 31.21 112.07
N TYR A 131 -74.73 29.88 112.23
CA TYR A 131 -75.53 29.16 113.22
C TYR A 131 -75.19 29.57 114.67
N LYS A 132 -73.90 29.78 114.99
CA LYS A 132 -73.46 30.32 116.29
C LYS A 132 -74.01 31.73 116.54
N ILE A 133 -74.00 32.60 115.53
CA ILE A 133 -74.57 33.96 115.60
C ILE A 133 -76.09 33.89 115.81
N GLU A 134 -76.81 33.05 115.07
CA GLU A 134 -78.26 32.88 115.21
C GLU A 134 -78.64 32.34 116.61
N LYS A 135 -77.88 31.36 117.11
CA LYS A 135 -78.04 30.80 118.46
C LYS A 135 -77.79 31.87 119.54
N LEU A 136 -76.81 32.73 119.36
CA LEU A 136 -76.56 33.88 120.26
C LEU A 136 -77.70 34.90 120.20
N GLN A 137 -78.19 35.26 119.01
CA GLN A 137 -79.36 36.15 118.86
C GLN A 137 -80.60 35.60 119.58
N ARG A 138 -80.93 34.32 119.36
CA ARG A 138 -82.02 33.62 120.08
C ARG A 138 -81.81 33.64 121.60
N SER A 139 -80.58 33.45 122.08
CA SER A 139 -80.26 33.51 123.52
C SER A 139 -80.34 34.92 124.12
N VAL A 140 -80.01 35.96 123.35
CA VAL A 140 -80.13 37.36 123.79
C VAL A 140 -81.61 37.73 123.92
N ILE A 141 -82.46 37.35 122.95
CA ILE A 141 -83.90 37.54 123.02
C ILE A 141 -84.49 36.83 124.25
N ALA A 142 -84.16 35.55 124.46
CA ALA A 142 -84.63 34.79 125.62
C ALA A 142 -84.19 35.41 126.96
N LYS A 143 -82.96 35.97 127.06
CA LYS A 143 -82.52 36.67 128.28
C LYS A 143 -83.16 38.04 128.45
N GLN A 144 -83.49 38.75 127.38
CA GLN A 144 -84.26 40.00 127.45
C GLN A 144 -85.69 39.73 127.96
N GLU A 145 -86.34 38.66 127.51
CA GLU A 145 -87.63 38.21 128.04
C GLU A 145 -87.53 37.77 129.52
N GLU A 146 -86.48 37.04 129.88
CA GLU A 146 -86.30 36.56 131.26
C GLU A 146 -86.00 37.71 132.25
N ILE A 147 -85.19 38.70 131.86
CA ILE A 147 -85.00 39.94 132.64
C ILE A 147 -86.33 40.68 132.80
N SER A 148 -87.12 40.78 131.73
CA SER A 148 -88.45 41.42 131.76
C SER A 148 -89.43 40.69 132.69
N ARG A 149 -89.32 39.36 132.84
CA ARG A 149 -90.09 38.58 133.82
C ARG A 149 -89.55 38.74 135.24
N LEU A 150 -88.24 38.65 135.44
CA LEU A 150 -87.60 38.77 136.77
C LEU A 150 -87.81 40.16 137.40
N GLN A 151 -87.94 41.22 136.60
CA GLN A 151 -88.35 42.55 137.08
C GLN A 151 -89.79 42.63 137.64
N THR A 152 -90.56 41.53 137.59
CA THR A 152 -91.95 41.50 138.09
C THR A 152 -92.22 40.49 139.22
N MET A 153 -91.21 39.75 139.73
CA MET A 153 -91.42 38.85 140.89
C MET A 153 -90.33 38.89 141.97
N ASN A 154 -90.77 39.30 143.16
CA ASN A 154 -90.23 39.05 144.51
C ASN A 154 -88.82 39.49 144.91
N ASN A 155 -88.81 40.44 145.85
CA ASN A 155 -87.76 40.59 146.86
C ASN A 155 -87.88 39.46 147.91
N SER A 156 -86.75 38.87 148.36
CA SER A 156 -86.57 38.32 149.72
C SER A 156 -85.12 37.80 149.88
N ASP A 157 -84.28 38.53 150.61
CA ASP A 157 -82.83 38.27 150.62
C ASP A 157 -82.41 37.02 151.43
N ASP A 158 -83.19 36.58 152.42
CA ASP A 158 -82.85 35.40 153.26
C ASP A 158 -82.81 34.06 152.49
N VAL A 159 -83.37 34.00 151.27
CA VAL A 159 -83.26 32.82 150.41
C VAL A 159 -81.92 32.78 149.65
N LEU A 160 -81.21 33.91 149.56
CA LEU A 160 -79.92 33.98 148.86
C LEU A 160 -78.80 33.31 149.63
N ALA A 161 -78.72 33.46 150.96
CA ALA A 161 -77.59 32.97 151.76
C ALA A 161 -77.34 31.45 151.60
N ASN A 162 -78.38 30.63 151.81
CA ASN A 162 -78.27 29.17 151.67
C ASN A 162 -78.06 28.72 150.21
N LYS A 163 -78.58 29.48 149.23
CA LYS A 163 -78.32 29.21 147.81
C LYS A 163 -76.89 29.57 147.43
N VAL A 164 -76.31 30.64 147.96
CA VAL A 164 -74.92 31.05 147.70
C VAL A 164 -73.94 29.99 148.20
N THR A 165 -74.18 29.36 149.35
CA THR A 165 -73.34 28.25 149.84
C THR A 165 -73.47 26.99 148.98
N GLU A 166 -74.69 26.60 148.60
CA GLU A 166 -74.90 25.45 147.69
C GLU A 166 -74.28 25.70 146.30
N ILE A 167 -74.36 26.95 145.83
CA ILE A 167 -73.75 27.40 144.59
C ILE A 167 -72.21 27.35 144.69
N ASP A 168 -71.59 27.82 145.78
CA ASP A 168 -70.15 27.77 145.98
C ASP A 168 -69.59 26.33 146.05
N GLU A 169 -70.32 25.39 146.67
CA GLU A 169 -69.96 23.97 146.65
C GLU A 169 -70.10 23.35 145.24
N ARG A 170 -71.16 23.71 144.49
CA ARG A 170 -71.30 23.33 143.07
C ARG A 170 -70.20 23.95 142.19
N TRP A 171 -69.76 25.19 142.46
CA TRP A 171 -68.63 25.82 141.77
C TRP A 171 -67.31 25.10 142.07
N LYS A 172 -67.07 24.66 143.30
CA LYS A 172 -65.87 23.88 143.66
C LYS A 172 -65.81 22.53 142.95
N ILE A 173 -66.94 21.82 142.86
CA ILE A 173 -67.04 20.58 142.07
C ILE A 173 -66.79 20.89 140.59
N PHE A 174 -67.47 21.88 140.02
CA PHE A 174 -67.31 22.27 138.62
C PHE A 174 -65.88 22.74 138.28
N LEU A 175 -65.21 23.47 139.18
CA LEU A 175 -63.81 23.88 139.01
C LEU A 175 -62.87 22.67 139.02
N ASN A 176 -63.09 21.70 139.91
CA ASN A 176 -62.32 20.45 139.92
C ASN A 176 -62.56 19.62 138.64
N ASP A 177 -63.82 19.49 138.19
CA ASP A 177 -64.15 18.78 136.94
C ASP A 177 -63.53 19.47 135.72
N MET A 178 -63.62 20.80 135.63
CA MET A 178 -62.98 21.58 134.55
C MET A 178 -61.46 21.48 134.59
N GLN A 179 -60.85 21.42 135.78
CA GLN A 179 -59.41 21.28 135.92
C GLN A 179 -58.94 19.84 135.64
N GLN A 180 -59.75 18.83 135.95
CA GLN A 180 -59.52 17.44 135.53
C GLN A 180 -59.63 17.30 134.01
N GLN A 181 -60.71 17.82 133.39
CA GLN A 181 -60.85 17.85 131.93
C GLN A 181 -59.70 18.58 131.24
N ARG A 182 -59.19 19.68 131.83
CA ARG A 182 -57.98 20.33 131.34
C ARG A 182 -56.77 19.37 131.40
N ASN A 183 -56.54 18.68 132.51
CA ASN A 183 -55.43 17.74 132.64
C ASN A 183 -55.56 16.56 131.66
N ASP A 184 -56.76 16.05 131.45
CA ASP A 184 -57.06 14.95 130.53
C ASP A 184 -56.85 15.38 129.06
N LEU A 185 -57.22 16.62 128.70
CA LEU A 185 -56.91 17.20 127.40
C LEU A 185 -55.43 17.53 127.24
N GLU A 186 -54.76 18.06 128.26
CA GLU A 186 -53.32 18.40 128.22
C GLU A 186 -52.44 17.13 128.11
N THR A 187 -52.89 16.02 128.71
CA THR A 187 -52.26 14.70 128.54
C THR A 187 -52.59 14.04 127.21
N MET A 188 -53.85 14.10 126.74
CA MET A 188 -54.22 13.64 125.38
C MET A 188 -53.40 14.37 124.31
N ILE A 189 -53.35 15.71 124.36
CA ILE A 189 -52.60 16.55 123.41
C ILE A 189 -51.10 16.24 123.47
N ARG A 190 -50.53 15.93 124.65
CA ARG A 190 -49.14 15.47 124.75
C ARG A 190 -48.94 14.13 124.03
N VAL A 191 -49.80 13.14 124.30
CA VAL A 191 -49.69 11.80 123.70
C VAL A 191 -49.90 11.83 122.18
N GLU A 192 -50.83 12.64 121.68
CA GLU A 192 -51.01 12.83 120.24
C GLU A 192 -49.81 13.54 119.59
N HIS A 193 -49.29 14.62 120.18
CA HIS A 193 -48.08 15.26 119.66
C HIS A 193 -46.86 14.33 119.67
N GLU A 194 -46.66 13.54 120.74
CA GLU A 194 -45.58 12.56 120.82
C GLU A 194 -45.73 11.46 119.77
N LYS A 195 -46.97 10.99 119.53
CA LYS A 195 -47.27 10.07 118.43
C LYS A 195 -46.97 10.69 117.06
N TYR A 196 -47.50 11.87 116.75
CA TYR A 196 -47.26 12.55 115.47
C TYR A 196 -45.77 12.83 115.24
N PHE A 197 -45.02 13.18 116.28
CA PHE A 197 -43.57 13.38 116.19
C PHE A 197 -42.82 12.07 115.89
N ASN A 198 -43.21 10.95 116.52
CA ASN A 198 -42.62 9.64 116.27
C ASN A 198 -43.00 9.07 114.89
N ASP A 199 -44.25 9.27 114.45
CA ASP A 199 -44.72 8.90 113.12
C ASP A 199 -43.97 9.71 112.04
N GLU A 200 -43.82 11.03 112.21
CA GLU A 200 -43.09 11.88 111.25
C GLU A 200 -41.59 11.62 111.25
N GLN A 201 -40.97 11.37 112.42
CA GLN A 201 -39.57 10.93 112.48
C GLN A 201 -39.36 9.59 111.76
N SER A 202 -40.34 8.68 111.82
CA SER A 202 -40.29 7.40 111.11
C SER A 202 -40.43 7.60 109.59
N ARG A 203 -41.34 8.48 109.14
CA ARG A 203 -41.46 8.88 107.73
C ARG A 203 -40.17 9.52 107.21
N MET A 204 -39.55 10.41 107.99
CA MET A 204 -38.28 11.04 107.65
C MET A 204 -37.13 10.03 107.47
N LYS A 205 -37.04 9.01 108.34
CA LYS A 205 -36.05 7.92 108.19
C LYS A 205 -36.27 7.14 106.89
N VAL A 206 -37.51 6.77 106.56
CA VAL A 206 -37.82 6.06 105.30
C VAL A 206 -37.48 6.92 104.07
N CYS A 207 -37.73 8.23 104.12
CA CYS A 207 -37.31 9.17 103.08
C CYS A 207 -35.78 9.28 102.97
N GLU A 208 -35.06 9.34 104.09
CA GLU A 208 -33.59 9.38 104.12
C GLU A 208 -32.98 8.07 103.58
N GLU A 209 -33.51 6.92 103.95
CA GLU A 209 -33.10 5.61 103.42
C GLU A 209 -33.34 5.52 101.90
N LYS A 210 -34.49 5.99 101.41
CA LYS A 210 -34.79 6.05 99.96
C LYS A 210 -33.84 6.98 99.21
N MET A 211 -33.60 8.19 99.71
CA MET A 211 -32.64 9.13 99.13
C MET A 211 -31.20 8.59 99.12
N ASN A 212 -30.81 7.83 100.15
CA ASN A 212 -29.51 7.17 100.20
C ASN A 212 -29.40 5.97 99.26
N GLN A 213 -30.51 5.27 98.98
CA GLN A 213 -30.55 4.20 97.99
C GLN A 213 -30.49 4.75 96.55
N GLU A 214 -31.30 5.75 96.23
CA GLU A 214 -31.26 6.46 94.94
C GLU A 214 -29.87 7.04 94.66
N ARG A 215 -29.19 7.58 95.68
CA ARG A 215 -27.80 8.04 95.56
C ARG A 215 -26.82 6.91 95.19
N LYS A 216 -26.95 5.72 95.77
CA LYS A 216 -26.09 4.56 95.43
C LYS A 216 -26.33 4.07 94.01
N GLU A 217 -27.59 4.02 93.59
CA GLU A 217 -27.97 3.61 92.24
C GLU A 217 -27.46 4.61 91.20
N LEU A 218 -27.57 5.91 91.47
CA LEU A 218 -27.02 6.97 90.63
C LEU A 218 -25.48 6.94 90.57
N GLU A 219 -24.79 6.62 91.67
CA GLU A 219 -23.33 6.44 91.64
C GLU A 219 -22.92 5.19 90.85
N SER A 220 -23.65 4.07 90.97
CA SER A 220 -23.41 2.87 90.15
C SER A 220 -23.67 3.12 88.65
N MET A 221 -24.66 3.96 88.31
CA MET A 221 -24.89 4.37 86.92
C MET A 221 -23.76 5.26 86.37
N LYS A 222 -23.23 6.20 87.18
CA LYS A 222 -22.03 6.97 86.80
C LYS A 222 -20.81 6.07 86.58
N GLU A 223 -20.58 5.09 87.46
CA GLU A 223 -19.44 4.18 87.38
C GLU A 223 -19.48 3.34 86.11
N LYS A 224 -20.66 2.79 85.77
CA LYS A 224 -20.89 2.07 84.51
C LYS A 224 -20.65 2.97 83.29
N PHE A 225 -21.26 4.16 83.25
CA PHE A 225 -21.04 5.11 82.16
C PHE A 225 -19.56 5.53 82.03
N ALA A 226 -18.85 5.67 83.15
CA ALA A 226 -17.42 5.97 83.16
C ALA A 226 -16.55 4.79 82.71
N GLU A 227 -17.02 3.55 82.79
CA GLU A 227 -16.38 2.36 82.19
C GLU A 227 -16.72 2.27 80.69
N GLU A 228 -17.98 2.41 80.29
CA GLU A 228 -18.41 2.44 78.88
C GLU A 228 -17.65 3.50 78.06
N VAL A 229 -17.49 4.71 78.61
CA VAL A 229 -16.69 5.78 77.99
C VAL A 229 -15.19 5.46 77.94
N ARG A 230 -14.66 4.68 78.89
CA ARG A 230 -13.25 4.21 78.85
C ARG A 230 -13.06 3.13 77.79
N GLU A 231 -13.95 2.13 77.74
CA GLU A 231 -13.94 1.11 76.69
C GLU A 231 -14.13 1.70 75.28
N TRP A 232 -14.98 2.71 75.14
CA TRP A 232 -15.21 3.39 73.86
C TRP A 232 -13.95 4.13 73.40
N ARG A 233 -13.30 4.91 74.28
CA ARG A 233 -12.01 5.56 73.98
C ARG A 233 -10.88 4.55 73.70
N GLN A 234 -10.89 3.40 74.39
CA GLN A 234 -9.91 2.35 74.14
C GLN A 234 -10.12 1.71 72.76
N ARG A 235 -11.38 1.46 72.35
CA ARG A 235 -11.72 1.01 71.00
C ARG A 235 -11.32 2.03 69.94
N GLU A 236 -11.73 3.29 70.10
CA GLU A 236 -11.35 4.41 69.22
C GLU A 236 -9.82 4.52 69.06
N SER A 237 -9.05 4.38 70.14
CA SER A 237 -7.58 4.39 70.10
C SER A 237 -6.97 3.16 69.42
N VAL A 238 -7.62 2.00 69.46
CA VAL A 238 -7.17 0.78 68.78
C VAL A 238 -7.50 0.84 67.28
N ASP A 239 -8.70 1.30 66.93
CA ASP A 239 -9.14 1.45 65.55
C ASP A 239 -8.33 2.54 64.82
N ALA A 240 -8.04 3.66 65.49
CA ALA A 240 -7.15 4.69 64.97
C ALA A 240 -5.71 4.18 64.73
N GLN A 241 -5.20 3.27 65.58
CA GLN A 241 -3.89 2.65 65.38
C GLN A 241 -3.91 1.67 64.18
N GLN A 242 -4.97 0.86 64.04
CA GLN A 242 -5.14 -0.04 62.89
C GLN A 242 -5.16 0.75 61.57
N LEU A 243 -5.95 1.83 61.49
CA LEU A 243 -6.00 2.71 60.32
C LEU A 243 -4.65 3.37 60.00
N MET A 244 -3.84 3.69 61.02
CA MET A 244 -2.49 4.23 60.83
C MET A 244 -1.52 3.17 60.29
N ASP A 245 -1.61 1.92 60.74
CA ASP A 245 -0.78 0.82 60.25
C ASP A 245 -1.21 0.34 58.84
N GLU A 246 -2.51 0.37 58.52
CA GLU A 246 -3.00 0.17 57.15
C GLU A 246 -2.55 1.27 56.21
N ARG A 247 -2.68 2.54 56.62
CA ARG A 247 -2.17 3.68 55.85
C ARG A 247 -0.66 3.60 55.63
N LYS A 248 0.10 3.02 56.57
CA LYS A 248 1.54 2.75 56.42
C LYS A 248 1.80 1.68 55.37
N LYS A 249 1.11 0.53 55.43
CA LYS A 249 1.21 -0.55 54.41
C LYS A 249 0.87 -0.03 53.00
N LEU A 250 -0.26 0.68 52.86
CA LEU A 250 -0.68 1.28 51.58
C LEU A 250 0.36 2.26 51.04
N LYS A 251 1.04 3.03 51.90
CA LYS A 251 2.14 3.91 51.48
C LYS A 251 3.37 3.11 50.99
N GLU A 252 3.71 2.02 51.68
CA GLU A 252 4.80 1.13 51.28
C GLU A 252 4.50 0.42 49.94
N GLU A 253 3.26 -0.04 49.74
CA GLU A 253 2.78 -0.57 48.47
C GLU A 253 2.82 0.47 47.34
N ILE A 254 2.37 1.70 47.58
CA ILE A 254 2.46 2.80 46.60
C ILE A 254 3.91 3.03 46.18
N THR A 255 4.87 3.07 47.11
CA THR A 255 6.29 3.23 46.74
C THR A 255 6.81 2.06 45.89
N LEU A 256 6.41 0.82 46.18
CA LEU A 256 6.76 -0.35 45.36
C LEU A 256 6.12 -0.29 43.95
N PHE A 257 4.90 0.24 43.82
CA PHE A 257 4.28 0.48 42.52
C PHE A 257 4.99 1.60 41.73
N GLU A 258 5.49 2.64 42.39
CA GLU A 258 6.26 3.70 41.73
C GLU A 258 7.64 3.23 41.28
N GLU A 259 8.37 2.47 42.11
CA GLU A 259 9.63 1.81 41.72
C GLU A 259 9.41 0.87 40.52
N ARG A 260 8.34 0.05 40.56
CA ARG A 260 7.99 -0.84 39.44
C ARG A 260 7.59 -0.08 38.19
N ARG A 261 6.92 1.08 38.30
CA ARG A 261 6.61 1.96 37.16
C ARG A 261 7.90 2.48 36.52
N LEU A 262 8.82 3.00 37.32
CA LEU A 262 10.11 3.52 36.84
C LEU A 262 10.95 2.44 36.14
N LEU A 263 10.96 1.21 36.66
CA LEU A 263 11.64 0.08 36.00
C LEU A 263 10.99 -0.28 34.64
N LEU A 264 9.66 -0.27 34.55
CA LEU A 264 8.95 -0.52 33.29
C LEU A 264 9.16 0.61 32.27
N GLU A 265 9.26 1.85 32.74
CA GLU A 265 9.56 3.04 31.93
C GLU A 265 10.99 2.96 31.35
N GLN A 266 11.98 2.60 32.17
CA GLN A 266 13.35 2.32 31.71
C GLN A 266 13.41 1.21 30.65
N LEU A 267 12.75 0.06 30.90
CA LEU A 267 12.70 -1.06 29.95
C LEU A 267 11.97 -0.70 28.64
N TYR A 268 10.99 0.19 28.70
CA TYR A 268 10.32 0.72 27.52
C TYR A 268 11.24 1.61 26.68
N ASP A 269 11.96 2.54 27.30
CA ASP A 269 12.90 3.43 26.62
C ASP A 269 14.13 2.68 26.07
N GLU A 270 14.65 1.67 26.78
CA GLU A 270 15.68 0.78 26.24
C GLU A 270 15.19 0.01 25.01
N ARG A 271 13.98 -0.56 25.06
CA ARG A 271 13.38 -1.26 23.92
C ARG A 271 13.13 -0.33 22.74
N LYS A 272 12.63 0.87 22.99
CA LYS A 272 12.44 1.92 21.98
C LYS A 272 13.77 2.28 21.31
N LYS A 273 14.81 2.56 22.09
CA LYS A 273 16.16 2.85 21.60
C LYS A 273 16.75 1.69 20.77
N MET A 274 16.47 0.43 21.12
CA MET A 274 16.85 -0.71 20.28
C MET A 274 16.10 -0.70 18.94
N LEU A 275 14.79 -0.45 18.93
CA LEU A 275 14.01 -0.36 17.69
C LEU A 275 14.45 0.82 16.81
N ASP A 276 14.74 1.97 17.39
CA ASP A 276 15.27 3.14 16.68
C ASP A 276 16.63 2.82 16.02
N ASN A 277 17.53 2.13 16.73
CA ASN A 277 18.81 1.66 16.19
C ASN A 277 18.64 0.61 15.07
N GLU A 278 17.68 -0.33 15.20
CA GLU A 278 17.38 -1.30 14.15
C GLU A 278 16.79 -0.63 12.91
N GLN A 279 15.93 0.37 13.09
CA GLN A 279 15.37 1.17 11.99
C GLN A 279 16.47 1.98 11.28
N GLU A 280 17.42 2.58 12.01
CA GLU A 280 18.57 3.27 11.41
C GLU A 280 19.45 2.29 10.60
N ARG A 281 19.66 1.07 11.10
CA ARG A 281 20.39 0.00 10.39
C ARG A 281 19.66 -0.40 9.10
N ILE A 282 18.33 -0.57 9.15
CA ILE A 282 17.50 -0.89 7.98
C ILE A 282 17.54 0.24 6.95
N SER A 283 17.46 1.51 7.37
CA SER A 283 17.58 2.66 6.46
C SER A 283 18.93 2.67 5.73
N LYS A 284 20.05 2.48 6.44
CA LYS A 284 21.39 2.41 5.83
C LYS A 284 21.52 1.24 4.85
N GLN A 285 20.97 0.07 5.19
CA GLN A 285 20.94 -1.07 4.28
C GLN A 285 20.07 -0.81 3.04
N SER A 286 18.96 -0.08 3.19
CA SER A 286 18.10 0.35 2.07
C SER A 286 18.83 1.34 1.14
N GLU A 287 19.55 2.31 1.71
CA GLU A 287 20.40 3.25 0.95
C GLU A 287 21.53 2.52 0.19
N GLU A 288 22.21 1.56 0.83
CA GLU A 288 23.20 0.72 0.15
C GLU A 288 22.61 -0.11 -1.00
N ILE A 289 21.42 -0.68 -0.81
CA ILE A 289 20.70 -1.44 -1.84
C ILE A 289 20.33 -0.53 -3.01
N LEU A 290 19.82 0.68 -2.73
CA LEU A 290 19.48 1.67 -3.76
C LEU A 290 20.70 2.12 -4.55
N GLN A 291 21.83 2.40 -3.88
CA GLN A 291 23.10 2.71 -4.55
C GLN A 291 23.54 1.55 -5.46
N LYS A 292 23.56 0.32 -4.95
CA LYS A 292 23.93 -0.89 -5.72
C LYS A 292 23.00 -1.13 -6.91
N GLN A 293 21.70 -0.84 -6.79
CA GLN A 293 20.76 -0.89 -7.90
C GLN A 293 21.10 0.17 -8.97
N THR A 294 21.31 1.44 -8.59
CA THR A 294 21.67 2.48 -9.57
C THR A 294 23.04 2.23 -10.24
N GLU A 295 23.96 1.54 -9.57
CA GLU A 295 25.19 1.04 -10.19
C GLU A 295 24.93 -0.07 -11.23
N LEU A 296 24.02 -1.00 -10.93
CA LEU A 296 23.62 -2.06 -11.86
C LEU A 296 22.91 -1.47 -13.08
N ASP A 297 21.94 -0.58 -12.89
CA ASP A 297 21.21 0.10 -13.97
C ASP A 297 22.19 0.85 -14.91
N GLN A 298 23.24 1.47 -14.35
CA GLN A 298 24.30 2.12 -15.13
C GLN A 298 25.14 1.10 -15.91
N LYS A 299 25.53 -0.03 -15.30
CA LYS A 299 26.31 -1.09 -15.94
C LYS A 299 25.49 -1.78 -17.05
N GLU A 300 24.19 -2.00 -16.84
CA GLU A 300 23.28 -2.49 -17.87
C GLU A 300 23.12 -1.48 -19.02
N SER A 301 22.95 -0.18 -18.72
CA SER A 301 22.90 0.87 -19.76
C SER A 301 24.19 0.93 -20.59
N GLN A 302 25.36 0.77 -19.97
CA GLN A 302 26.65 0.68 -20.68
C GLN A 302 26.78 -0.61 -21.52
N SER A 303 26.34 -1.75 -20.97
CA SER A 303 26.30 -3.03 -21.68
C SER A 303 25.38 -2.97 -22.91
N LEU A 304 24.17 -2.41 -22.76
CA LEU A 304 23.20 -2.24 -23.85
C LEU A 304 23.75 -1.36 -24.98
N LYS A 305 24.39 -0.22 -24.64
CA LYS A 305 25.08 0.65 -25.60
C LYS A 305 26.22 -0.08 -26.33
N SER A 306 26.96 -0.93 -25.61
CA SER A 306 28.05 -1.73 -26.17
C SER A 306 27.53 -2.79 -27.14
N SER A 307 26.46 -3.50 -26.77
CA SER A 307 25.77 -4.47 -27.64
C SER A 307 25.21 -3.82 -28.89
N LEU A 308 24.59 -2.65 -28.78
CA LEU A 308 23.99 -1.94 -29.92
C LEU A 308 25.05 -1.39 -30.89
N ASN A 309 26.22 -0.98 -30.38
CA ASN A 309 27.39 -0.64 -31.21
C ASN A 309 27.95 -1.89 -31.92
N LEU A 310 28.09 -3.03 -31.22
CA LEU A 310 28.50 -4.29 -31.84
C LEU A 310 27.51 -4.75 -32.94
N GLU A 311 26.21 -4.58 -32.72
CA GLU A 311 25.19 -4.89 -33.74
C GLU A 311 25.34 -3.96 -34.97
N GLN A 312 25.52 -2.65 -34.77
CA GLN A 312 25.78 -1.71 -35.87
C GLN A 312 27.05 -2.10 -36.67
N GLN A 313 28.14 -2.49 -35.99
CA GLN A 313 29.35 -2.99 -36.64
C GLN A 313 29.08 -4.30 -37.41
N GLN A 314 28.29 -5.22 -36.84
CA GLN A 314 27.91 -6.46 -37.51
C GLN A 314 27.04 -6.20 -38.75
N GLN A 315 26.11 -5.24 -38.70
CA GLN A 315 25.31 -4.80 -39.85
C GLN A 315 26.20 -4.16 -40.94
N GLN A 316 27.16 -3.32 -40.57
CA GLN A 316 28.15 -2.77 -41.52
C GLN A 316 29.01 -3.86 -42.18
N LEU A 317 29.46 -4.86 -41.40
CA LEU A 317 30.20 -6.02 -41.93
C LEU A 317 29.34 -6.88 -42.86
N GLN A 318 28.05 -7.06 -42.57
CA GLN A 318 27.12 -7.73 -43.48
C GLN A 318 26.93 -6.94 -44.79
N MET A 319 26.84 -5.61 -44.74
CA MET A 319 26.76 -4.78 -45.96
C MET A 319 28.04 -4.89 -46.80
N LYS A 320 29.22 -4.75 -46.18
CA LYS A 320 30.52 -4.93 -46.87
C LYS A 320 30.66 -6.33 -47.46
N LYS A 321 30.19 -7.37 -46.76
CA LYS A 321 30.16 -8.74 -47.31
C LYS A 321 29.26 -8.84 -48.55
N ARG A 322 28.04 -8.26 -48.52
CA ARG A 322 27.15 -8.25 -49.70
C ARG A 322 27.76 -7.51 -50.90
N GLN A 323 28.49 -6.42 -50.65
CA GLN A 323 29.25 -5.71 -51.69
C GLN A 323 30.35 -6.61 -52.28
N PHE A 324 31.18 -7.22 -51.45
CA PHE A 324 32.24 -8.14 -51.89
C PHE A 324 31.69 -9.38 -52.63
N ASP A 325 30.60 -9.99 -52.15
CA ASP A 325 29.95 -11.12 -52.82
C ASP A 325 29.37 -10.69 -54.19
N HIS A 326 28.94 -9.43 -54.35
CA HIS A 326 28.50 -8.87 -55.63
C HIS A 326 29.65 -8.55 -56.58
N GLU A 327 30.73 -7.92 -56.10
CA GLU A 327 31.98 -7.69 -56.86
C GLU A 327 32.56 -9.03 -57.35
N LYS A 328 32.55 -10.06 -56.50
CA LYS A 328 32.95 -11.42 -56.87
C LYS A 328 32.07 -12.02 -57.97
N GLN A 329 30.76 -11.76 -57.96
CA GLN A 329 29.86 -12.16 -59.06
C GLN A 329 30.20 -11.42 -60.35
N GLN A 330 30.45 -10.10 -60.30
CA GLN A 330 30.88 -9.32 -61.47
C GLN A 330 32.21 -9.86 -62.05
N MET A 331 33.21 -10.10 -61.21
CA MET A 331 34.49 -10.70 -61.62
C MET A 331 34.33 -12.11 -62.19
N THR A 332 33.40 -12.92 -61.66
CA THR A 332 33.09 -14.26 -62.21
C THR A 332 32.44 -14.16 -63.59
N MET A 333 31.56 -13.17 -63.81
CA MET A 333 30.97 -12.91 -65.12
C MET A 333 32.01 -12.42 -66.13
N LEU A 334 32.87 -11.48 -65.74
CA LEU A 334 33.98 -10.99 -66.58
C LEU A 334 34.95 -12.12 -66.95
N GLY A 335 35.27 -13.01 -65.99
CA GLY A 335 36.06 -14.22 -66.25
C GLY A 335 35.47 -15.08 -67.35
N LYS A 336 34.17 -15.41 -67.26
CA LYS A 336 33.46 -16.19 -68.30
C LYS A 336 33.43 -15.48 -69.66
N THR A 337 33.28 -14.16 -69.69
CA THR A 337 33.30 -13.40 -70.97
C THR A 337 34.70 -13.37 -71.59
N LEU A 338 35.77 -13.37 -70.78
CA LEU A 338 37.15 -13.51 -71.27
C LEU A 338 37.44 -14.94 -71.76
N GLU A 339 36.95 -15.95 -71.04
CA GLU A 339 37.04 -17.37 -71.41
C GLU A 339 36.34 -17.66 -72.74
N GLN A 340 35.11 -17.16 -72.92
CA GLN A 340 34.37 -17.23 -74.20
C GLN A 340 35.13 -16.56 -75.35
N ARG A 341 35.71 -15.37 -75.13
CA ARG A 341 36.52 -14.69 -76.15
C ARG A 341 37.83 -15.41 -76.45
N ALA A 342 38.41 -16.10 -75.48
CA ALA A 342 39.58 -16.95 -75.71
C ALA A 342 39.23 -18.15 -76.60
N GLU A 343 38.10 -18.83 -76.35
CA GLU A 343 37.59 -19.88 -77.23
C GLU A 343 37.28 -19.38 -78.66
N GLU A 344 36.70 -18.19 -78.80
CA GLU A 344 36.42 -17.57 -80.11
C GLU A 344 37.73 -17.28 -80.87
N LEU A 345 38.74 -16.73 -80.20
CA LEU A 345 40.06 -16.50 -80.77
C LEU A 345 40.79 -17.81 -81.11
N GLU A 346 40.63 -18.86 -80.30
CA GLU A 346 41.20 -20.18 -80.60
C GLU A 346 40.56 -20.78 -81.86
N LYS A 347 39.21 -20.76 -81.96
CA LYS A 347 38.47 -21.21 -83.15
C LYS A 347 38.87 -20.43 -84.40
N LEU A 348 39.04 -19.11 -84.31
CA LEU A 348 39.57 -18.27 -85.40
C LEU A 348 41.00 -18.68 -85.78
N SER A 349 41.88 -18.96 -84.81
CA SER A 349 43.25 -19.41 -85.08
C SER A 349 43.30 -20.77 -85.77
N GLN A 350 42.41 -21.71 -85.39
CA GLN A 350 42.30 -23.04 -86.01
C GLN A 350 41.78 -22.94 -87.45
N MET A 351 40.82 -22.04 -87.74
CA MET A 351 40.37 -21.78 -89.11
C MET A 351 41.49 -21.17 -89.98
N ALA A 352 42.23 -20.17 -89.48
CA ALA A 352 43.35 -19.58 -90.21
C ALA A 352 44.52 -20.57 -90.43
N LEU A 353 44.71 -21.54 -89.52
CA LEU A 353 45.64 -22.65 -89.71
C LEU A 353 45.18 -23.58 -90.84
N LYS A 354 43.88 -23.90 -90.88
CA LYS A 354 43.30 -24.72 -91.95
C LYS A 354 43.42 -24.05 -93.32
N GLU A 355 43.06 -22.76 -93.45
CA GLU A 355 43.21 -22.02 -94.72
C GLU A 355 44.66 -22.07 -95.24
N LYS A 356 45.67 -21.94 -94.36
CA LYS A 356 47.07 -22.08 -94.76
C LYS A 356 47.44 -23.50 -95.17
N MET A 357 46.85 -24.52 -94.56
CA MET A 357 47.07 -25.93 -94.91
C MET A 357 46.46 -26.27 -96.28
N ASP A 358 45.25 -25.76 -96.55
CA ASP A 358 44.58 -25.88 -97.85
C ASP A 358 45.37 -25.15 -98.97
N VAL A 359 46.02 -24.02 -98.66
CA VAL A 359 46.95 -23.32 -99.57
C VAL A 359 48.24 -24.11 -99.86
N VAL A 360 48.78 -24.85 -98.88
CA VAL A 360 49.97 -25.69 -99.11
C VAL A 360 49.65 -26.86 -100.05
N THR A 361 48.53 -27.55 -99.85
CA THR A 361 48.11 -28.61 -100.79
C THR A 361 47.85 -28.08 -102.20
N ALA A 362 47.37 -26.84 -102.35
CA ALA A 362 47.23 -26.20 -103.66
C ALA A 362 48.59 -25.88 -104.30
N MET A 363 49.64 -25.61 -103.52
CA MET A 363 51.01 -25.44 -104.04
C MET A 363 51.63 -26.77 -104.48
N ASP A 364 51.45 -27.85 -103.71
CA ASP A 364 51.97 -29.18 -104.07
C ASP A 364 51.37 -29.68 -105.39
N GLU A 365 50.06 -29.44 -105.62
CA GLU A 365 49.38 -29.76 -106.87
C GLU A 365 49.94 -28.96 -108.07
N ILE A 366 50.33 -27.70 -107.86
CA ILE A 366 51.00 -26.87 -108.88
C ILE A 366 52.42 -27.36 -109.17
N GLU A 367 53.16 -27.82 -108.16
CA GLU A 367 54.50 -28.39 -108.31
C GLU A 367 54.46 -29.73 -109.09
N ARG A 368 53.41 -30.55 -108.87
CA ARG A 368 53.13 -31.75 -109.67
C ARG A 368 52.88 -31.41 -111.15
N LEU A 369 51.98 -30.48 -111.43
CA LEU A 369 51.65 -30.04 -112.79
C LEU A 369 52.86 -29.44 -113.52
N ARG A 370 53.72 -28.68 -112.83
CA ARG A 370 55.00 -28.19 -113.37
C ARG A 370 55.96 -29.33 -113.74
N SER A 371 56.00 -30.38 -112.93
CA SER A 371 56.86 -31.54 -113.15
C SER A 371 56.42 -32.37 -114.36
N GLU A 372 55.10 -32.47 -114.58
CA GLU A 372 54.51 -33.12 -115.76
C GLU A 372 54.78 -32.31 -117.04
N LEU A 373 54.53 -30.99 -117.03
CA LEU A 373 54.81 -30.09 -118.17
C LEU A 373 56.29 -30.09 -118.57
N LYS A 374 57.19 -30.19 -117.60
CA LYS A 374 58.65 -30.28 -117.83
C LYS A 374 59.08 -31.60 -118.46
N LYS A 375 58.22 -32.63 -118.44
CA LYS A 375 58.47 -33.93 -119.07
C LYS A 375 58.04 -33.92 -120.54
N GLU A 376 56.81 -33.46 -120.82
CA GLU A 376 56.29 -33.33 -122.19
C GLU A 376 57.16 -32.42 -123.07
N THR A 377 57.70 -31.33 -122.51
CA THR A 377 58.58 -30.40 -123.23
C THR A 377 59.91 -31.06 -123.66
N VAL A 378 60.48 -31.96 -122.85
CA VAL A 378 61.69 -32.72 -123.20
C VAL A 378 61.40 -33.74 -124.31
N ASP A 379 60.27 -34.43 -124.24
CA ASP A 379 59.90 -35.43 -125.25
C ASP A 379 59.55 -34.77 -126.61
N LEU A 380 58.92 -33.59 -126.60
CA LEU A 380 58.70 -32.75 -127.79
C LEU A 380 60.01 -32.30 -128.45
N GLU A 381 60.97 -31.82 -127.66
CA GLU A 381 62.25 -31.32 -128.17
C GLU A 381 63.11 -32.45 -128.76
N LYS A 382 62.98 -33.67 -128.23
CA LYS A 382 63.59 -34.88 -128.77
C LYS A 382 63.02 -35.27 -130.14
N SER A 383 61.70 -35.32 -130.25
CA SER A 383 60.97 -35.61 -131.51
C SER A 383 61.28 -34.60 -132.62
N LYS A 384 61.44 -33.32 -132.25
CA LYS A 384 61.85 -32.24 -133.16
C LYS A 384 63.25 -32.49 -133.74
N ASN A 385 64.22 -32.87 -132.92
CA ASN A 385 65.59 -33.13 -133.35
C ASN A 385 65.69 -34.36 -134.28
N GLU A 386 64.94 -35.43 -133.98
CA GLU A 386 64.86 -36.63 -134.83
C GLU A 386 64.26 -36.32 -136.21
N SER A 387 63.23 -35.46 -136.25
CA SER A 387 62.63 -34.97 -137.50
C SER A 387 63.61 -34.11 -138.32
N GLN A 388 64.42 -33.28 -137.67
CA GLN A 388 65.36 -32.38 -138.35
C GLN A 388 66.53 -33.15 -139.00
N ILE A 389 67.06 -34.17 -138.33
CA ILE A 389 68.07 -35.10 -138.88
C ILE A 389 67.53 -35.82 -140.14
N TYR A 390 66.24 -36.22 -140.13
CA TYR A 390 65.60 -36.81 -141.30
C TYR A 390 65.50 -35.84 -142.49
N HIS A 391 65.25 -34.56 -142.22
CA HIS A 391 65.12 -33.52 -143.25
C HIS A 391 66.47 -33.21 -143.93
N GLU A 392 67.55 -33.10 -143.15
CA GLU A 392 68.90 -32.89 -143.67
C GLU A 392 69.40 -34.07 -144.52
N ARG A 393 69.03 -35.31 -144.16
CA ARG A 393 69.34 -36.52 -144.93
C ARG A 393 68.67 -36.52 -146.30
N LEU A 394 67.36 -36.22 -146.34
CA LEU A 394 66.60 -36.08 -147.59
C LEU A 394 67.12 -34.93 -148.48
N ALA A 395 67.65 -33.87 -147.89
CA ALA A 395 68.28 -32.77 -148.64
C ALA A 395 69.60 -33.19 -149.31
N MET A 396 70.38 -34.10 -148.71
CA MET A 396 71.59 -34.65 -149.35
C MET A 396 71.26 -35.59 -150.50
N ASP A 397 70.32 -36.52 -150.31
CA ASP A 397 69.89 -37.47 -151.34
C ASP A 397 69.32 -36.74 -152.57
N ARG A 398 68.53 -35.67 -152.35
CA ARG A 398 68.03 -34.79 -153.41
C ARG A 398 69.17 -34.14 -154.21
N ASN A 399 70.18 -33.60 -153.54
CA ASN A 399 71.32 -32.96 -154.20
C ASN A 399 72.15 -33.96 -155.03
N GLN A 400 72.33 -35.21 -154.57
CA GLN A 400 73.01 -36.24 -155.36
C GLN A 400 72.22 -36.61 -156.62
N LEU A 401 70.90 -36.79 -156.52
CA LEU A 401 70.04 -37.06 -157.68
C LEU A 401 70.05 -35.89 -158.69
N GLU A 402 70.01 -34.65 -158.20
CA GLU A 402 70.00 -33.44 -159.03
C GLU A 402 71.34 -33.22 -159.77
N GLN A 403 72.46 -33.68 -159.19
CA GLN A 403 73.77 -33.74 -159.89
C GLN A 403 73.83 -34.86 -160.93
N GLN A 404 73.37 -36.08 -160.63
CA GLN A 404 73.36 -37.17 -161.62
C GLN A 404 72.44 -36.86 -162.82
N TYR A 405 71.31 -36.19 -162.58
CA TYR A 405 70.39 -35.77 -163.65
C TYR A 405 70.99 -34.71 -164.59
N LYS A 406 71.91 -33.87 -164.12
CA LYS A 406 72.70 -32.97 -164.99
C LYS A 406 73.70 -33.75 -165.85
N LEU A 407 74.49 -34.63 -165.24
CA LEU A 407 75.54 -35.37 -165.94
C LEU A 407 74.97 -36.23 -167.10
N LEU A 408 73.81 -36.86 -166.88
CA LEU A 408 73.08 -37.62 -167.90
C LEU A 408 72.51 -36.77 -169.04
N ARG A 409 72.28 -35.46 -168.81
CA ARG A 409 71.81 -34.51 -169.82
C ARG A 409 72.95 -34.07 -170.72
N GLU A 410 74.08 -33.70 -170.11
CA GLU A 410 75.27 -33.20 -170.80
C GLU A 410 75.96 -34.30 -171.64
N LEU A 411 75.95 -35.56 -171.20
CA LEU A 411 76.44 -36.70 -171.98
C LEU A 411 75.61 -36.98 -173.25
N ARG A 412 74.30 -36.75 -173.23
CA ARG A 412 73.42 -36.93 -174.40
C ARG A 412 73.72 -35.91 -175.49
N ASP A 413 73.95 -34.66 -175.10
CA ASP A 413 74.07 -33.52 -176.01
C ASP A 413 75.48 -33.42 -176.64
N SER A 414 76.38 -34.37 -176.34
CA SER A 414 77.79 -34.39 -176.80
C SER A 414 78.11 -35.43 -177.89
N ILE A 415 77.16 -36.26 -178.35
CA ILE A 415 77.47 -37.37 -179.31
C ILE A 415 76.79 -37.23 -180.69
N VAL A 416 75.57 -36.67 -180.78
CA VAL A 416 74.85 -36.59 -182.08
C VAL A 416 74.30 -35.18 -182.37
N CYS A 417 75.20 -34.28 -182.76
CA CYS A 417 74.94 -33.39 -183.90
C CYS A 417 76.29 -33.04 -184.57
N ASN A 418 76.89 -33.93 -185.37
CA ASN A 418 76.55 -34.16 -186.78
C ASN A 418 75.25 -34.94 -187.08
N LEU A 419 74.10 -34.28 -186.93
CA LEU A 419 72.81 -34.45 -187.65
C LEU A 419 71.66 -33.79 -186.88
N CYS A 420 71.23 -32.61 -187.37
CA CYS A 420 69.90 -31.97 -187.28
C CYS A 420 69.04 -32.01 -185.98
N GLY A 421 68.49 -30.85 -185.57
CA GLY A 421 67.39 -30.81 -184.58
C GLY A 421 66.93 -29.42 -184.13
N GLN A 422 66.11 -28.75 -184.95
CA GLN A 422 65.59 -27.39 -184.70
C GLN A 422 64.37 -27.37 -183.72
N ILE A 423 63.97 -26.15 -183.30
CA ILE A 423 62.56 -25.68 -183.15
C ILE A 423 61.79 -25.75 -181.78
N MET A 424 61.40 -24.54 -181.31
CA MET A 424 60.13 -24.11 -180.66
C MET A 424 59.73 -24.28 -179.15
N ASN A 425 59.32 -23.13 -178.58
CA ASN A 425 58.02 -22.79 -177.92
C ASN A 425 57.64 -23.02 -176.42
N LEU A 426 57.12 -21.92 -175.83
CA LEU A 426 55.94 -21.67 -174.94
C LEU A 426 55.59 -22.52 -173.69
N GLY A 427 55.22 -21.79 -172.61
CA GLY A 427 54.22 -22.16 -171.56
C GLY A 427 54.77 -22.79 -170.26
N GLY A 428 54.15 -22.64 -169.06
CA GLY A 428 53.06 -21.75 -168.60
C GLY A 428 52.34 -22.25 -167.31
N ASN A 429 51.78 -21.34 -166.48
CA ASN A 429 50.76 -21.55 -165.40
C ASN A 429 51.10 -22.49 -164.19
N ALA A 430 50.37 -22.52 -163.04
CA ALA A 430 49.60 -21.52 -162.25
C ALA A 430 49.12 -22.11 -160.87
N GLN A 431 48.86 -21.25 -159.85
CA GLN A 431 48.14 -21.54 -158.56
C GLN A 431 48.83 -22.58 -157.61
N SER A 432 48.55 -22.80 -156.31
CA SER A 432 47.52 -22.42 -155.29
C SER A 432 48.13 -22.66 -153.84
N SER A 433 47.58 -22.46 -152.61
CA SER A 433 46.37 -21.79 -152.03
C SER A 433 46.34 -21.87 -150.46
N TRP A 434 46.36 -20.73 -149.72
CA TRP A 434 46.07 -20.55 -148.25
C TRP A 434 47.04 -21.30 -147.26
N THR A 435 47.10 -21.15 -145.92
CA THR A 435 46.34 -20.55 -144.76
C THR A 435 47.36 -20.34 -143.58
N THR A 436 47.21 -19.66 -142.42
CA THR A 436 46.27 -18.66 -141.79
C THR A 436 46.91 -18.04 -140.50
N MET A 437 46.27 -17.02 -139.88
CA MET A 437 46.35 -16.41 -138.50
C MET A 437 47.69 -16.33 -137.71
N MET A 438 48.14 -15.15 -137.20
CA MET A 438 47.60 -14.26 -136.12
C MET A 438 47.59 -14.92 -134.72
N THR A 439 48.02 -14.29 -133.60
CA THR A 439 48.56 -12.94 -133.33
C THR A 439 49.36 -12.92 -132.02
N THR A 440 50.47 -12.18 -131.94
CA THR A 440 51.14 -11.82 -130.67
C THR A 440 51.53 -10.34 -130.65
N LYS A 441 51.14 -9.62 -129.58
CA LYS A 441 51.68 -8.28 -129.25
C LYS A 441 52.62 -8.43 -128.06
N SER A 442 53.74 -7.73 -128.07
CA SER A 442 54.73 -7.76 -127.00
C SER A 442 55.21 -6.36 -126.59
N THR A 443 55.63 -6.27 -125.32
CA THR A 443 56.70 -5.40 -124.78
C THR A 443 56.62 -3.87 -124.87
N GLY A 444 56.71 -3.22 -123.69
CA GLY A 444 57.28 -1.89 -123.49
C GLY A 444 56.28 -0.74 -123.22
N GLN A 445 56.59 0.26 -122.38
CA GLN A 445 57.68 0.36 -121.38
C GLN A 445 57.42 1.55 -120.42
N GLN A 446 57.71 1.39 -119.11
CA GLN A 446 57.90 2.47 -118.10
C GLN A 446 56.67 3.39 -117.79
N ASP A 447 56.60 4.13 -116.68
CA ASP A 447 57.69 4.55 -115.76
C ASP A 447 57.37 4.53 -114.24
N ILE A 448 58.39 4.88 -113.45
CA ILE A 448 58.56 4.75 -111.98
C ILE A 448 57.71 5.71 -111.12
N GLY A 449 57.33 5.30 -109.90
CA GLY A 449 56.85 6.21 -108.84
C GLY A 449 56.52 5.56 -107.49
N SER A 450 57.36 5.75 -106.47
CA SER A 450 57.18 5.18 -105.11
C SER A 450 56.82 6.24 -104.05
N GLY A 451 55.87 5.96 -103.15
CA GLY A 451 55.49 6.88 -102.05
C GLY A 451 54.69 6.21 -100.91
N PHE A 452 55.34 6.04 -99.76
CA PHE A 452 54.91 5.24 -98.59
C PHE A 452 53.97 5.98 -97.61
N ILE A 453 53.37 5.22 -96.66
CA ILE A 453 52.83 5.59 -95.31
C ILE A 453 51.30 5.73 -95.11
N TYR A 454 50.86 5.19 -93.95
CA TYR A 454 49.52 5.17 -93.33
C TYR A 454 49.06 6.52 -92.77
N SER A 455 47.74 6.73 -92.71
CA SER A 455 47.04 7.15 -91.46
C SER A 455 45.53 6.88 -91.51
N LEU A 456 44.90 6.75 -90.33
CA LEU A 456 43.44 6.57 -90.18
C LEU A 456 42.66 7.87 -90.46
N ILE A 457 41.35 7.76 -90.75
CA ILE A 457 40.22 8.35 -89.97
C ILE A 457 38.92 8.35 -90.80
N ASN A 458 37.84 7.84 -90.19
CA ASN A 458 36.46 8.36 -90.29
C ASN A 458 35.60 7.65 -89.23
N GLY A 459 34.65 8.27 -88.54
CA GLY A 459 34.21 9.67 -88.57
C GLY A 459 32.68 9.76 -88.53
N GLY A 460 32.08 10.12 -87.38
CA GLY A 460 30.62 10.11 -87.17
C GLY A 460 30.08 11.32 -86.41
N TYR A 461 28.91 11.83 -86.82
CA TYR A 461 28.32 13.15 -86.51
C TYR A 461 26.80 12.99 -86.25
N MET A 462 26.05 13.84 -85.52
CA MET A 462 26.38 14.97 -84.64
C MET A 462 25.13 15.39 -83.80
N MET A 463 25.34 16.00 -82.63
CA MET A 463 24.30 16.65 -81.77
C MET A 463 23.23 15.71 -81.13
N ARG A 464 22.38 16.11 -80.15
CA ARG A 464 22.00 17.45 -79.61
C ARG A 464 21.46 17.41 -78.15
N GLN A 465 21.89 18.37 -77.30
CA GLN A 465 21.14 18.96 -76.14
C GLN A 465 20.69 18.01 -74.97
N GLN A 466 20.39 18.45 -73.73
CA GLN A 466 20.34 19.81 -73.11
C GLN A 466 20.56 19.81 -71.57
N TYR A 467 20.82 20.99 -71.01
CA TYR A 467 20.68 21.43 -69.59
C TYR A 467 21.73 21.07 -68.51
N GLN A 468 21.62 21.85 -67.41
CA GLN A 468 22.63 22.28 -66.41
C GLN A 468 21.84 22.92 -65.23
N PRO A 469 22.43 23.30 -64.07
CA PRO A 469 23.65 22.80 -63.40
C PRO A 469 23.59 22.77 -61.84
N MET A 470 24.70 22.32 -61.22
CA MET A 470 25.21 22.62 -59.83
C MET A 470 24.40 22.09 -58.61
N ASN A 471 24.96 21.72 -57.44
CA ASN A 471 26.18 22.05 -56.66
C ASN A 471 26.17 23.44 -55.96
N ALA A 472 26.77 23.69 -54.80
CA ALA A 472 27.15 22.84 -53.65
C ALA A 472 27.44 23.73 -52.41
N GLU A 473 27.63 23.11 -51.23
CA GLU A 473 28.42 23.59 -50.07
C GLU A 473 28.03 24.81 -49.18
N ASN A 474 27.96 24.51 -47.86
CA ASN A 474 28.65 25.18 -46.72
C ASN A 474 28.18 26.51 -46.03
N VAL A 475 28.00 26.36 -44.69
CA VAL A 475 28.58 27.16 -43.57
C VAL A 475 27.83 28.35 -42.91
N ASP A 476 27.75 28.24 -41.56
CA ASP A 476 27.68 29.23 -40.45
C ASP A 476 26.49 30.20 -40.13
N LYS A 477 25.95 29.97 -38.91
CA LYS A 477 25.78 30.87 -37.73
C LYS A 477 24.82 32.10 -37.71
N ASN A 478 24.09 32.14 -36.57
CA ASN A 478 23.71 33.29 -35.72
C ASN A 478 22.49 34.20 -36.01
N ASN A 479 21.52 34.11 -35.08
CA ASN A 479 20.82 35.20 -34.37
C ASN A 479 20.15 36.36 -35.13
N ASN A 480 18.82 36.48 -35.00
CA ASN A 480 18.26 37.39 -33.99
C ASN A 480 16.78 37.18 -33.59
N LYS A 481 16.39 37.86 -32.51
CA LYS A 481 15.10 37.87 -31.78
C LYS A 481 13.94 38.47 -32.58
N ILE A 482 12.68 38.19 -32.17
CA ILE A 482 11.71 39.23 -31.78
C ILE A 482 10.49 38.71 -30.96
N GLN A 483 10.22 39.38 -29.83
CA GLN A 483 8.95 39.61 -29.08
C GLN A 483 8.05 38.42 -28.62
N ARG A 484 7.82 38.26 -27.29
CA ARG A 484 6.65 38.70 -26.45
C ARG A 484 5.35 37.94 -26.75
N LEU A 485 4.56 37.46 -25.77
CA LEU A 485 4.14 38.07 -24.49
C LEU A 485 4.57 37.31 -23.21
N ASN A 486 4.22 37.84 -22.03
CA ASN A 486 4.86 37.60 -20.72
C ASN A 486 3.90 37.95 -19.54
N PRO A 487 4.26 37.71 -18.26
CA PRO A 487 3.90 36.59 -17.38
C PRO A 487 2.74 36.99 -16.42
N PRO A 488 2.72 36.92 -15.04
CA PRO A 488 3.67 36.49 -13.98
C PRO A 488 3.45 35.01 -13.54
N TRP A 489 4.15 34.32 -12.61
CA TRP A 489 5.20 34.58 -11.58
C TRP A 489 4.79 35.00 -10.14
N ASN A 490 5.11 34.13 -9.16
CA ASN A 490 5.55 34.43 -7.76
C ASN A 490 4.62 35.24 -6.81
N SER A 491 4.49 34.93 -5.51
CA SER A 491 5.40 34.23 -4.59
C SER A 491 4.70 33.83 -3.27
N PHE A 492 5.32 32.93 -2.49
CA PHE A 492 5.02 32.76 -1.07
C PHE A 492 5.40 34.01 -0.25
N ARG A 493 4.55 34.43 0.69
CA ARG A 493 4.94 35.20 1.88
C ARG A 493 3.99 34.86 3.04
N ALA A 494 4.54 34.37 4.15
CA ALA A 494 3.78 34.06 5.36
C ALA A 494 3.64 35.28 6.29
N SER A 495 2.57 35.33 7.09
CA SER A 495 2.54 36.04 8.39
C SER A 495 1.36 35.64 9.28
N LYS A 496 1.69 35.27 10.51
CA LYS A 496 0.98 35.56 11.78
C LYS A 496 -0.51 35.20 11.92
N THR A 497 -0.74 34.06 12.58
CA THR A 497 -1.52 33.95 13.82
C THR A 497 -2.40 35.14 14.25
N ALA A 498 -3.72 34.93 14.26
CA ALA A 498 -4.63 35.38 15.32
C ALA A 498 -5.88 34.47 15.34
N ASP A 499 -6.33 34.15 16.55
CA ASP A 499 -7.71 33.85 16.98
C ASP A 499 -8.55 32.76 16.27
N ASN A 500 -8.73 31.64 17.00
CA ASN A 500 -9.91 30.77 16.99
C ASN A 500 -11.12 31.51 17.63
N PRO A 501 -12.39 31.01 17.57
CA PRO A 501 -12.81 29.65 17.19
C PRO A 501 -14.03 29.55 16.24
N SER A 502 -14.13 28.43 15.50
CA SER A 502 -15.42 27.73 15.22
C SER A 502 -15.19 26.39 14.48
N THR A 503 -14.77 25.35 15.21
CA THR A 503 -14.70 23.97 14.69
C THR A 503 -16.10 23.39 14.53
N ASN A 504 -16.49 23.09 13.28
CA ASN A 504 -17.59 22.19 12.86
C ASN A 504 -17.86 22.25 11.33
N LEU A 505 -17.21 23.15 10.57
CA LEU A 505 -17.48 23.38 9.13
C LEU A 505 -16.43 22.84 8.15
N ASP A 506 -15.33 22.27 8.64
CA ASP A 506 -14.29 21.65 7.80
C ASP A 506 -14.30 20.12 7.85
N ASP A 507 -14.76 19.51 8.96
CA ASP A 507 -14.86 18.05 9.09
C ASP A 507 -15.77 17.45 7.99
N ASP A 508 -16.96 18.05 7.76
CA ASP A 508 -17.88 17.69 6.66
C ASP A 508 -17.23 17.83 5.28
N LYS A 509 -16.34 18.81 5.07
CA LYS A 509 -15.63 18.98 3.79
C LYS A 509 -14.56 17.91 3.63
N THR A 510 -13.81 17.58 4.67
CA THR A 510 -12.86 16.45 4.62
C THR A 510 -13.58 15.12 4.43
N LEU A 511 -14.77 14.93 5.01
CA LEU A 511 -15.59 13.73 4.81
C LEU A 511 -16.09 13.63 3.37
N LEU A 512 -16.61 14.72 2.80
CA LEU A 512 -16.99 14.80 1.38
C LEU A 512 -15.80 14.59 0.44
N LEU A 513 -14.62 15.13 0.75
CA LEU A 513 -13.40 14.90 -0.03
C LEU A 513 -12.94 13.44 0.05
N TRP A 514 -13.02 12.79 1.21
CA TRP A 514 -12.77 11.35 1.36
C TRP A 514 -13.78 10.49 0.61
N GLN A 515 -15.05 10.89 0.60
CA GLN A 515 -16.12 10.19 -0.10
C GLN A 515 -15.99 10.34 -1.62
N LEU A 516 -15.56 11.51 -2.11
CA LEU A 516 -15.26 11.74 -3.53
C LEU A 516 -13.98 11.02 -3.97
N ALA A 517 -12.91 11.05 -3.16
CA ALA A 517 -11.68 10.33 -3.43
C ALA A 517 -11.92 8.81 -3.50
N SER A 518 -12.59 8.23 -2.50
CA SER A 518 -12.90 6.79 -2.49
C SER A 518 -13.87 6.38 -3.61
N GLN A 519 -14.73 7.28 -4.12
CA GLN A 519 -15.51 7.05 -5.34
C GLN A 519 -14.66 7.13 -6.62
N GLN A 520 -13.68 8.05 -6.70
CA GLN A 520 -12.72 8.10 -7.81
C GLN A 520 -11.81 6.86 -7.84
N ASP A 521 -11.29 6.43 -6.70
CA ASP A 521 -10.49 5.20 -6.59
C ASP A 521 -11.31 3.95 -6.95
N SER A 522 -12.57 3.88 -6.50
CA SER A 522 -13.50 2.80 -6.89
C SER A 522 -13.81 2.80 -8.39
N ALA A 523 -13.94 3.98 -9.01
CA ALA A 523 -14.13 4.12 -10.45
C ALA A 523 -12.87 3.72 -11.23
N ALA A 524 -11.69 4.15 -10.79
CA ALA A 524 -10.41 3.77 -11.37
C ALA A 524 -10.20 2.24 -11.31
N LEU A 525 -10.47 1.61 -10.16
CA LEU A 525 -10.40 0.15 -10.00
C LEU A 525 -11.42 -0.58 -10.89
N ALA A 526 -12.59 0.01 -11.13
CA ALA A 526 -13.61 -0.51 -12.05
C ALA A 526 -13.20 -0.37 -13.54
N GLU A 527 -12.47 0.68 -13.91
CA GLU A 527 -11.88 0.81 -15.26
C GLU A 527 -10.67 -0.09 -15.44
N GLU A 528 -9.81 -0.24 -14.44
CA GLU A 528 -8.63 -1.11 -14.47
C GLU A 528 -9.04 -2.59 -14.56
N THR A 529 -10.05 -3.02 -13.79
CA THR A 529 -10.63 -4.37 -13.92
C THR A 529 -11.37 -4.58 -15.24
N ARG A 530 -11.95 -3.54 -15.86
CA ARG A 530 -12.44 -3.62 -17.26
C ARG A 530 -11.28 -3.78 -18.24
N PHE A 531 -10.17 -3.05 -18.07
CA PHE A 531 -8.98 -3.13 -18.90
C PHE A 531 -8.34 -4.53 -18.84
N LEU A 532 -8.18 -5.07 -17.63
CA LEU A 532 -7.72 -6.45 -17.39
C LEU A 532 -8.66 -7.48 -18.03
N LYS A 533 -9.99 -7.29 -17.96
CA LYS A 533 -10.97 -8.18 -18.59
C LYS A 533 -10.92 -8.12 -20.13
N ILE A 534 -10.66 -6.94 -20.70
CA ILE A 534 -10.41 -6.77 -22.15
C ILE A 534 -9.11 -7.47 -22.56
N LEU A 535 -8.03 -7.29 -21.80
CA LEU A 535 -6.75 -7.97 -22.03
C LEU A 535 -6.90 -9.50 -21.98
N MET A 536 -7.52 -10.05 -20.92
CA MET A 536 -7.75 -11.50 -20.79
C MET A 536 -8.59 -12.07 -21.94
N ASN A 537 -9.67 -11.39 -22.33
CA ASN A 537 -10.49 -11.80 -23.47
C ASN A 537 -9.73 -11.73 -24.80
N SER A 538 -8.81 -10.75 -24.97
CA SER A 538 -7.97 -10.66 -26.17
C SER A 538 -7.05 -11.88 -26.34
N HIS A 539 -6.53 -12.42 -25.24
CA HIS A 539 -5.65 -13.61 -25.24
C HIS A 539 -6.39 -14.92 -25.54
N GLN A 540 -7.64 -15.09 -25.10
CA GLN A 540 -8.42 -16.30 -25.39
C GLN A 540 -8.80 -16.45 -26.88
N SER A 541 -8.73 -15.39 -27.67
CA SER A 541 -9.10 -15.42 -29.10
C SER A 541 -8.10 -16.12 -30.03
N LYS A 542 -6.89 -16.47 -29.54
CA LYS A 542 -5.78 -16.98 -30.38
C LYS A 542 -5.45 -18.48 -30.22
N SER A 543 -6.23 -19.23 -29.44
CA SER A 543 -6.05 -20.68 -29.27
C SER A 543 -7.26 -21.49 -29.77
N LYS A 544 -7.35 -21.68 -31.09
CA LYS A 544 -8.07 -22.84 -31.63
C LYS A 544 -7.16 -24.08 -31.51
N PRO A 545 -7.66 -25.22 -31.00
CA PRO A 545 -6.92 -26.48 -31.09
C PRO A 545 -6.91 -27.01 -32.53
N LEU A 546 -6.00 -27.95 -32.77
CA LEU A 546 -5.93 -28.84 -33.93
C LEU A 546 -6.15 -30.27 -33.42
#